data_AF-A0A8J3HMM3-F1
#
_entry.id   AF-A0A8J3HMM3-F1
#
_cell.length_a   1.000
_cell.length_b   1.000
_cell.length_c   1.000
_cell.angle_alpha   90.00
_cell.angle_beta   90.00
_cell.angle_gamma   90.00
#
_symmetry.space_group_name_H-M   'P 1'
#
loop_
_entity.id
_entity.type
_entity.pdbx_description
1 polymer ?
#
loop_
_entity_poly.entity_id
_entity_poly.type
_entity_poly.pdbx_seq_one_letter_code
_entity_poly.pdbx_strand_id
1 'polypeptide(L)'
;MDGGELRLDPDAAVRAGADLHDAADRMARLRDGAGERLATGGTAAPWGRDALGASFAANYDPNAGPVLQLWRDAAQQAALMGQQITRAARRTAEVDRAGAHRLDQAGGL
;
A
#
# COMPACT_ATOMS: atom_id res chain seq x y z
N MET A 1 20.01 -11.87 -26.50
CA MET A 1 19.19 -11.26 -25.43
C MET A 1 18.82 -12.41 -24.52
N ASP A 2 19.67 -12.67 -23.53
CA ASP A 2 19.40 -13.73 -22.57
C ASP A 2 18.18 -13.29 -21.76
N GLY A 3 17.08 -14.02 -21.93
CA GLY A 3 15.89 -13.87 -21.11
C GLY A 3 16.27 -14.23 -19.68
N GLY A 4 16.72 -13.23 -18.93
CA GLY A 4 17.20 -13.40 -17.57
C GLY A 4 16.12 -14.05 -16.74
N GLU A 5 16.39 -15.28 -16.32
CA GLU A 5 15.54 -16.04 -15.41
C GLU A 5 15.42 -15.22 -14.12
N LEU A 6 14.23 -14.69 -13.84
CA LEU A 6 13.97 -13.90 -12.64
C LEU A 6 14.02 -14.83 -11.43
N ARG A 7 15.20 -14.95 -10.81
CA ARG A 7 15.37 -15.61 -9.51
C ARG A 7 14.80 -14.72 -8.41
N LEU A 8 13.51 -14.88 -8.16
CA LEU A 8 12.81 -14.32 -7.02
C LEU A 8 13.19 -15.11 -5.77
N ASP A 9 13.74 -14.43 -4.76
CA ASP A 9 13.85 -14.97 -3.39
C ASP A 9 12.46 -14.88 -2.74
N PRO A 10 11.76 -16.02 -2.51
CA PRO A 10 10.41 -16.00 -1.96
C PRO A 10 10.36 -15.45 -0.54
N ASP A 11 11.39 -15.67 0.27
CA ASP A 11 11.43 -15.19 1.64
C ASP A 11 11.64 -13.67 1.67
N ALA A 12 12.49 -13.15 0.79
CA ALA A 12 12.62 -11.69 0.60
C ALA A 12 11.32 -11.05 0.13
N ALA A 13 10.60 -11.69 -0.80
CA ALA A 13 9.30 -11.22 -1.28
C ALA A 13 8.23 -11.26 -0.17
N VAL A 14 8.20 -12.29 0.66
CA VAL A 14 7.30 -12.37 1.82
C VAL A 14 7.57 -11.23 2.79
N ARG A 15 8.84 -10.96 3.12
CA ARG A 15 9.23 -9.83 4.00
C ARG A 15 8.82 -8.49 3.41
N ALA A 16 9.14 -8.24 2.14
CA ALA A 16 8.76 -7.00 1.47
C ALA A 16 7.24 -6.80 1.41
N GLY A 17 6.46 -7.86 1.21
CA GLY A 17 5.00 -7.82 1.26
C GLY A 17 4.46 -7.47 2.65
N ALA A 18 5.08 -8.01 3.71
CA ALA A 18 4.74 -7.66 5.09
C ALA A 18 5.09 -6.21 5.43
N ASP A 19 6.30 -5.76 5.09
CA ASP A 19 6.74 -4.38 5.32
C ASP A 19 5.84 -3.36 4.61
N LEU A 20 5.41 -3.68 3.38
CA LEU A 20 4.47 -2.84 2.63
C LEU A 20 3.09 -2.79 3.31
N HIS A 21 2.62 -3.92 3.84
CA HIS A 21 1.36 -3.96 4.58
C HIS A 21 1.43 -3.12 5.85
N ASP A 22 2.52 -3.23 6.63
CA ASP A 22 2.72 -2.44 7.85
C ASP A 22 2.83 -0.93 7.55
N ALA A 23 3.48 -0.57 6.45
CA ALA A 23 3.53 0.82 5.97
C ALA A 23 2.13 1.34 5.60
N ALA A 24 1.33 0.52 4.93
CA ALA A 24 -0.06 0.84 4.57
C ALA A 24 -0.94 1.07 5.82
N ASP A 25 -0.77 0.21 6.83
CA ASP A 25 -1.44 0.34 8.11
C ASP A 25 -1.06 1.63 8.84
N ARG A 26 0.23 2.00 8.79
CA ARG A 26 0.70 3.28 9.33
C ARG A 26 0.08 4.46 8.56
N MET A 27 -0.01 4.38 7.23
CA MET A 27 -0.67 5.39 6.41
C MET A 27 -2.16 5.53 6.77
N ALA A 28 -2.87 4.42 6.96
CA ALA A 28 -4.27 4.42 7.36
C ALA A 28 -4.46 5.08 8.74
N ARG A 29 -3.63 4.72 9.73
CA ARG A 29 -3.66 5.36 11.06
C ARG A 29 -3.40 6.86 11.00
N LEU A 30 -2.46 7.31 10.17
CA LEU A 30 -2.20 8.73 9.98
C LEU A 30 -3.38 9.44 9.29
N ARG A 31 -4.02 8.78 8.33
CA ARG A 31 -5.23 9.29 7.67
C ARG A 31 -6.38 9.45 8.66
N ASP A 32 -6.62 8.47 9.52
CA ASP A 32 -7.70 8.51 10.51
C ASP A 32 -7.38 9.46 11.69
N GLY A 33 -6.10 9.70 11.98
CA GLY A 33 -5.69 10.66 13.01
C GLY A 33 -5.53 12.08 12.48
N ALA A 34 -4.47 12.33 11.71
CA ALA A 34 -4.14 13.66 11.21
C ALA A 34 -5.11 14.11 10.10
N GLY A 35 -5.48 13.20 9.20
CA GLY A 35 -6.45 13.51 8.14
C GLY A 35 -7.83 13.86 8.69
N GLU A 36 -8.28 13.24 9.77
CA GLU A 36 -9.57 13.58 10.39
C GLU A 36 -9.55 14.95 11.06
N ARG A 37 -8.42 15.31 11.69
CA ARG A 37 -8.21 16.67 12.20
C ARG A 37 -8.22 17.71 11.09
N LEU A 38 -7.66 17.39 9.91
CA LEU A 38 -7.72 18.26 8.75
C LEU A 38 -9.16 18.38 8.22
N ALA A 39 -9.90 17.26 8.11
CA ALA A 39 -11.30 17.29 7.70
C ALA A 39 -12.15 18.16 8.63
N THR A 40 -12.01 17.96 9.95
CA THR A 40 -12.74 18.72 10.98
C THR A 40 -12.30 20.18 11.06
N GLY A 41 -11.00 20.45 10.96
CA GLY A 41 -10.49 21.82 10.95
C GLY A 41 -10.93 22.58 9.69
N GLY A 42 -11.00 21.89 8.56
CA GLY A 42 -11.49 22.43 7.30
C GLY A 42 -12.95 22.89 7.37
N THR A 43 -13.83 22.07 7.94
CA THR A 43 -15.26 22.45 8.08
C THR A 43 -15.47 23.62 9.03
N ALA A 44 -14.55 23.86 9.98
CA ALA A 44 -14.58 25.02 10.86
C ALA A 44 -14.14 26.33 10.16
N ALA A 45 -13.60 26.27 8.94
CA ALA A 45 -13.16 27.41 8.13
C ALA A 45 -12.33 28.47 8.92
N PRO A 46 -11.18 28.11 9.52
CA PRO A 46 -10.44 28.95 10.47
C PRO A 46 -9.70 30.14 9.84
N TRP A 47 -9.76 30.33 8.52
CA TRP A 47 -8.93 31.26 7.77
C TRP A 47 -9.44 32.72 7.75
N GLY A 48 -10.49 33.05 8.50
CA GLY A 48 -11.02 34.41 8.58
C GLY A 48 -11.86 34.81 7.36
N ARG A 49 -12.43 36.03 7.41
CA ARG A 49 -13.35 36.56 6.39
C ARG A 49 -12.74 37.63 5.48
N ASP A 50 -11.45 37.90 5.63
CA ASP A 50 -10.75 38.86 4.78
C ASP A 50 -10.39 38.25 3.41
N ALA A 51 -9.74 39.03 2.55
CA ALA A 51 -9.35 38.59 1.22
C ALA A 51 -8.36 37.41 1.24
N LEU A 52 -7.51 37.32 2.27
CA LEU A 52 -6.57 36.21 2.43
C LEU A 52 -7.32 34.93 2.81
N GLY A 53 -8.26 35.02 3.75
CA GLY A 53 -9.13 33.93 4.14
C GLY A 53 -9.97 33.41 2.98
N ALA A 54 -10.58 34.31 2.20
CA ALA A 54 -11.33 33.94 1.01
C ALA A 54 -10.45 33.21 -0.04
N SER A 55 -9.21 33.65 -0.24
CA SER A 55 -8.26 33.00 -1.15
C SER A 55 -7.85 31.60 -0.65
N PHE A 56 -7.68 31.44 0.66
CA PHE A 56 -7.41 30.13 1.25
C PHE A 56 -8.60 29.18 1.06
N ALA A 57 -9.82 29.63 1.39
CA ALA A 57 -11.07 28.87 1.22
C ALA A 57 -11.22 28.35 -0.23
N ALA A 58 -11.00 29.24 -1.19
CA ALA A 58 -11.15 28.95 -2.62
C ALA A 58 -10.24 27.81 -3.09
N ASN A 59 -9.09 27.62 -2.45
CA ASN A 59 -8.19 26.51 -2.74
C ASN A 59 -8.44 25.30 -1.84
N TYR A 60 -8.75 25.52 -0.56
CA TYR A 60 -8.89 24.44 0.41
C TYR A 60 -10.14 23.60 0.15
N ASP A 61 -11.31 24.24 0.03
CA ASP A 61 -12.61 23.57 -0.04
C ASP A 61 -12.72 22.55 -1.20
N PRO A 62 -12.33 22.87 -2.45
CA PRO A 62 -12.43 21.91 -3.54
C PRO A 62 -11.38 20.79 -3.49
N ASN A 63 -10.24 20.99 -2.82
CA ASN A 63 -9.10 20.07 -2.87
C ASN A 63 -8.98 19.17 -1.64
N ALA A 64 -9.41 19.63 -0.46
CA ALA A 64 -9.22 18.89 0.80
C ALA A 64 -9.89 17.53 0.77
N GLY A 65 -11.17 17.46 0.35
CA GLY A 65 -11.92 16.21 0.24
C GLY A 65 -11.24 15.19 -0.68
N PRO A 66 -10.96 15.52 -1.96
CA PRO A 66 -10.28 14.63 -2.89
C PRO A 66 -8.92 14.14 -2.41
N VAL A 67 -8.08 15.01 -1.84
CA VAL A 67 -6.76 14.62 -1.32
C VAL A 67 -6.90 13.66 -0.14
N LEU A 68 -7.84 13.93 0.77
CA LEU A 68 -8.11 13.07 1.91
C LEU A 68 -8.68 11.71 1.49
N GLN A 69 -9.46 11.66 0.42
CA GLN A 69 -9.94 10.40 -0.15
C GLN A 69 -8.80 9.62 -0.82
N LEU A 70 -7.99 10.28 -1.64
CA LEU A 70 -6.84 9.67 -2.30
C LEU A 70 -5.86 9.05 -1.29
N TRP A 71 -5.64 9.70 -0.16
CA TRP A 71 -4.82 9.14 0.91
C TRP A 71 -5.42 7.83 1.47
N ARG A 72 -6.73 7.78 1.73
CA ARG A 72 -7.41 6.56 2.18
C ARG A 72 -7.28 5.44 1.15
N ASP A 73 -7.50 5.76 -0.11
CA ASP A 73 -7.41 4.79 -1.21
C ASP A 73 -5.98 4.27 -1.38
N ALA A 74 -4.97 5.15 -1.30
CA ALA A 74 -3.57 4.76 -1.38
C ALA A 74 -3.16 3.80 -0.26
N ALA A 75 -3.61 4.04 0.97
CA ALA A 75 -3.36 3.13 2.08
C ALA A 75 -4.01 1.76 1.84
N GLN A 76 -5.26 1.72 1.38
CA GLN A 76 -5.94 0.47 1.06
C GLN A 76 -5.25 -0.31 -0.06
N GLN A 77 -4.85 0.36 -1.14
CA GLN A 77 -4.15 -0.28 -2.25
C GLN A 77 -2.78 -0.81 -1.83
N ALA A 78 -2.02 -0.06 -1.02
CA ALA A 78 -0.75 -0.53 -0.48
C ALA A 78 -0.93 -1.79 0.39
N ALA A 79 -1.95 -1.82 1.24
CA ALA A 79 -2.25 -2.98 2.08
C ALA A 79 -2.59 -4.22 1.24
N LEU A 80 -3.40 -4.04 0.19
CA LEU A 80 -3.77 -5.10 -0.76
C LEU A 80 -2.54 -5.61 -1.52
N MET A 81 -1.69 -4.71 -2.03
CA MET A 81 -0.46 -5.09 -2.74
C MET A 81 0.46 -5.92 -1.85
N GLY A 82 0.68 -5.50 -0.59
CA GLY A 82 1.48 -6.26 0.37
C GLY A 82 0.96 -7.70 0.55
N GLN A 83 -0.36 -7.84 0.75
CA GLN A 83 -1.00 -9.16 0.86
C GLN A 83 -0.85 -10.00 -0.42
N GLN A 84 -1.00 -9.41 -1.61
CA GLN A 84 -0.88 -10.14 -2.87
C GLN A 84 0.56 -10.60 -3.14
N ILE A 85 1.56 -9.76 -2.81
CA ILE A 85 2.98 -10.13 -2.90
C ILE A 85 3.26 -11.33 -2.00
N THR A 86 2.87 -11.27 -0.72
CA THR A 86 3.08 -12.38 0.21
C THR A 86 2.38 -13.66 -0.26
N ARG A 87 1.15 -13.57 -0.77
CA ARG A 87 0.40 -14.74 -1.30
C ARG A 87 1.06 -15.32 -2.55
N ALA A 88 1.54 -14.48 -3.47
CA ALA A 88 2.24 -14.93 -4.67
C ALA A 88 3.54 -15.65 -4.30
N ALA A 89 4.37 -15.04 -3.46
CA ALA A 89 5.65 -15.60 -3.03
C ALA A 89 5.49 -16.97 -2.33
N ARG A 90 4.51 -17.10 -1.42
CA ARG A 90 4.22 -18.39 -0.75
C ARG A 90 3.80 -19.47 -1.74
N ARG A 91 2.92 -19.13 -2.69
CA ARG A 91 2.47 -20.08 -3.72
C ARG A 91 3.61 -20.53 -4.63
N THR A 92 4.49 -19.61 -5.05
CA THR A 92 5.67 -19.97 -5.84
C THR A 92 6.56 -20.95 -5.07
N ALA A 93 6.87 -20.67 -3.80
CA ALA A 93 7.69 -21.56 -2.98
C ALA A 93 7.06 -22.94 -2.74
N GLU A 94 5.73 -23.01 -2.62
CA GLU A 94 5.00 -24.28 -2.51
C GLU A 94 5.07 -25.10 -3.80
N VAL A 95 4.89 -24.46 -4.96
CA VAL A 95 5.00 -25.11 -6.27
C VAL A 95 6.41 -25.62 -6.50
N ASP A 96 7.44 -24.83 -6.19
CA ASP A 96 8.84 -25.23 -6.36
C ASP A 96 9.20 -26.43 -5.48
N ARG A 97 8.77 -26.42 -4.20
CA ARG A 97 8.94 -27.58 -3.29
C ARG A 97 8.24 -28.83 -3.81
N ALA A 98 7.00 -28.70 -4.29
CA ALA A 98 6.26 -29.83 -4.86
C ALA A 98 6.92 -30.36 -6.14
N GLY A 99 7.48 -29.48 -6.97
CA GLY A 99 8.24 -29.84 -8.16
C GLY A 99 9.52 -30.60 -7.82
N ALA A 100 10.32 -30.10 -6.87
CA ALA A 100 11.54 -30.75 -6.40
C ALA A 100 11.25 -32.17 -5.87
N HIS A 101 10.22 -32.34 -5.04
CA HIS A 101 9.82 -33.65 -4.55
C HIS A 101 9.45 -34.65 -5.67
N ARG A 102 8.78 -34.19 -6.74
CA ARG A 102 8.46 -35.06 -7.88
C ARG A 102 9.70 -35.44 -8.69
N LEU A 103 10.65 -34.51 -8.85
CA LEU A 103 11.91 -34.79 -9.54
C LEU A 103 12.77 -35.76 -8.74
N ASP A 104 12.87 -35.61 -7.42
CA ASP A 104 13.57 -36.56 -6.53
C ASP A 104 12.96 -37.96 -6.64
N GLN A 105 11.62 -38.06 -6.69
CA GLN A 105 10.92 -39.33 -6.87
C GLN A 105 11.12 -39.95 -8.26
N ALA A 106 11.28 -39.14 -9.31
CA ALA A 106 11.44 -39.61 -10.69
C ALA A 106 12.90 -39.91 -11.08
N GLY A 107 13.87 -39.24 -10.44
CA GLY A 107 15.31 -39.41 -10.68
C GLY A 107 15.98 -40.45 -9.78
N GLY A 108 15.25 -41.05 -8.84
CA GLY A 108 15.73 -42.10 -7.92
C GLY A 108 15.71 -43.53 -8.50
N LEU A 109 16.15 -43.71 -9.75
CA LEU A 109 16.48 -45.01 -10.38
C LEU A 109 18.00 -45.07 -10.64
#